data_AF-A0A1G9BHX0-F1
#
_entry.id   AF-A0A1G9BHX0-F1
#
_cell.length_a   1.000
_cell.length_b   1.000
_cell.length_c   1.000
_cell.angle_alpha   90.00
_cell.angle_beta   90.00
_cell.angle_gamma   90.00
#
_symmetry.space_group_name_H-M   'P 1'
#
loop_
_entity.id
_entity.type
_entity.pdbx_description
1 polymer ?
#
loop_
_entity_poly.entity_id
_entity_poly.type
_entity_poly.pdbx_seq_one_letter_code
_entity_poly.pdbx_strand_id
1 'polypeptide(L)'
;MTHKSLRPARRLLPLLLLLALPGPVAVADEEGTLNLYLKGSQQWFDSDRLDGTPFENFDLDDSSGGGVGFGFNITDRWALEGVVDGYSVDIDGLDEKVDLYNYHLDLFWQFAGQFCNDPCWQPYLAIGVGEIRIEYDRLIEPLPEIPPDFEGPILFDRSKEEHDRQTMANFGIGVKYRLGPRWQARADARAFYGVERGGVDGALSFTIGYQWMESPPIVRDTDADGFIDNVDMCPQTPPGVNVDNTGCPVDSDSDGIPDYLDLCAGTPFGTAVDEQGCPEELPER
;
A
#
# COMPACT_ATOMS: atom_id res chain seq x y z
N MET A 1 -27.15 -14.35 -65.52
CA MET A 1 -26.52 -15.09 -64.42
C MET A 1 -25.06 -14.67 -64.36
N THR A 2 -24.74 -13.77 -63.43
CA THR A 2 -23.43 -13.11 -63.31
C THR A 2 -22.53 -13.90 -62.35
N HIS A 3 -21.40 -14.39 -62.86
CA HIS A 3 -20.36 -15.07 -62.09
C HIS A 3 -19.67 -14.08 -61.14
N LYS A 4 -19.74 -14.32 -59.82
CA LYS A 4 -18.90 -13.65 -58.82
C LYS A 4 -17.56 -14.38 -58.71
N SER A 5 -16.49 -13.68 -59.08
CA SER A 5 -15.09 -14.07 -58.90
C SER A 5 -14.65 -13.76 -57.47
N LEU A 6 -14.15 -14.77 -56.74
CA LEU A 6 -13.45 -14.63 -55.47
C LEU A 6 -12.00 -14.18 -55.70
N ARG A 7 -11.53 -13.16 -54.98
CA ARG A 7 -10.11 -12.82 -54.85
C ARG A 7 -9.60 -13.16 -53.44
N PRO A 8 -8.38 -13.69 -53.27
CA PRO A 8 -7.84 -14.08 -51.97
C PRO A 8 -7.14 -12.91 -51.25
N ALA A 9 -6.88 -13.18 -49.97
CA ALA A 9 -6.46 -12.29 -48.90
C ALA A 9 -5.11 -11.59 -49.07
N ARG A 10 -5.00 -10.40 -48.45
CA ARG A 10 -3.75 -9.86 -47.89
C ARG A 10 -3.98 -9.53 -46.43
N ARG A 11 -3.56 -10.43 -45.53
CA ARG A 11 -3.36 -10.11 -44.10
C ARG A 11 -1.90 -9.68 -43.94
N LEU A 12 -1.69 -8.43 -43.56
CA LEU A 12 -0.41 -7.94 -43.04
C LEU A 12 -0.42 -8.11 -41.52
N LEU A 13 0.59 -8.80 -41.01
CA LEU A 13 0.90 -8.98 -39.60
C LEU A 13 1.32 -7.63 -38.96
N PRO A 14 1.25 -7.51 -37.63
CA PRO A 14 2.53 -7.47 -36.95
C PRO A 14 2.64 -8.49 -35.81
N LEU A 15 3.77 -9.17 -35.85
CA LEU A 15 4.33 -10.03 -34.83
C LEU A 15 4.73 -9.15 -33.63
N LEU A 16 3.94 -9.14 -32.56
CA LEU A 16 4.38 -8.61 -31.27
C LEU A 16 4.91 -9.80 -30.44
N LEU A 17 6.14 -10.20 -30.75
CA LEU A 17 6.89 -11.13 -29.90
C LEU A 17 7.54 -10.29 -28.79
N LEU A 18 6.79 -9.98 -27.73
CA LEU A 18 7.40 -9.52 -26.50
C LEU A 18 8.10 -10.73 -25.87
N LEU A 19 9.42 -10.65 -25.80
CA LEU A 19 10.28 -11.54 -25.02
C LEU A 19 9.81 -11.51 -23.55
N ALA A 20 9.09 -12.55 -23.14
CA ALA A 20 8.94 -12.89 -21.73
C ALA A 20 10.28 -13.46 -21.26
N LEU A 21 11.18 -12.58 -20.81
CA LEU A 21 12.24 -13.00 -19.91
C LEU A 21 11.56 -13.44 -18.61
N PRO A 22 11.85 -14.64 -18.08
CA PRO A 22 11.42 -14.99 -16.73
C PRO A 22 12.25 -14.13 -15.78
N GLY A 23 11.75 -12.93 -15.47
CA GLY A 23 12.14 -12.26 -14.23
C GLY A 23 11.82 -13.18 -13.05
N PRO A 24 12.40 -12.94 -11.86
CA PRO A 24 11.93 -13.60 -10.65
C PRO A 24 10.41 -13.53 -10.62
N VAL A 25 9.75 -14.62 -10.25
CA VAL A 25 8.28 -14.67 -10.16
C VAL A 25 7.90 -13.68 -9.08
N ALA A 26 7.61 -12.43 -9.48
CA ALA A 26 7.25 -11.39 -8.54
C ALA A 26 6.04 -11.89 -7.73
N VAL A 27 6.12 -11.75 -6.43
CA VAL A 27 5.08 -12.14 -5.49
C VAL A 27 4.36 -10.84 -5.13
N ALA A 28 3.04 -10.76 -5.36
CA ALA A 28 2.29 -9.55 -5.02
C ALA A 28 2.33 -9.30 -3.51
N ASP A 29 2.38 -8.03 -3.11
CA ASP A 29 2.50 -7.57 -1.72
C ASP A 29 3.82 -7.98 -1.01
N GLU A 30 4.93 -7.96 -1.73
CA GLU A 30 6.26 -8.18 -1.15
C GLU A 30 6.70 -7.00 -0.26
N GLU A 31 7.52 -7.28 0.75
CA GLU A 31 8.11 -6.24 1.58
C GLU A 31 8.99 -5.28 0.76
N GLY A 32 8.90 -3.98 1.06
CA GLY A 32 9.67 -2.94 0.38
C GLY A 32 9.15 -2.58 -1.01
N THR A 33 8.02 -3.13 -1.44
CA THR A 33 7.48 -2.90 -2.78
C THR A 33 6.55 -1.70 -2.84
N LEU A 34 6.52 -1.09 -4.03
CA LEU A 34 5.62 0.01 -4.36
C LEU A 34 4.48 -0.45 -5.25
N ASN A 35 3.28 0.01 -4.91
CA ASN A 35 2.03 -0.36 -5.55
C ASN A 35 1.28 0.88 -6.04
N LEU A 36 0.68 0.74 -7.21
CA LEU A 36 -0.27 1.69 -7.77
C LEU A 36 -1.66 1.09 -7.74
N TYR A 37 -2.65 1.86 -7.34
CA TYR A 37 -4.02 1.43 -7.18
C TYR A 37 -4.96 2.29 -8.01
N LEU A 38 -5.92 1.62 -8.66
CA LEU A 38 -7.10 2.25 -9.24
C LEU A 38 -8.31 1.77 -8.45
N LYS A 39 -9.08 2.70 -7.90
CA LYS A 39 -10.20 2.45 -7.01
C LYS A 39 -11.50 2.95 -7.65
N GLY A 40 -12.55 2.16 -7.53
CA GLY A 40 -13.93 2.59 -7.76
C GLY A 40 -14.74 2.34 -6.49
N SER A 41 -15.63 3.24 -6.13
CA SER A 41 -16.37 3.16 -4.87
C SER A 41 -17.76 3.76 -4.95
N GLN A 42 -18.67 3.19 -4.18
CA GLN A 42 -19.93 3.82 -3.80
C GLN A 42 -19.75 4.48 -2.43
N GLN A 43 -20.19 5.73 -2.30
CA GLN A 43 -20.15 6.48 -1.04
C GLN A 43 -21.57 6.87 -0.61
N TRP A 44 -21.79 6.79 0.70
CA TRP A 44 -22.98 7.26 1.41
C TRP A 44 -22.55 8.39 2.32
N PHE A 45 -23.22 9.53 2.19
CA PHE A 45 -22.90 10.73 2.94
C PHE A 45 -23.79 10.87 4.16
N ASP A 46 -23.19 11.31 5.27
CA ASP A 46 -23.95 11.74 6.44
C ASP A 46 -24.71 13.03 6.13
N SER A 47 -25.91 13.22 6.71
CA SER A 47 -26.71 14.44 6.52
C SER A 47 -25.97 15.70 6.93
N ASP A 48 -25.13 15.58 7.96
CA ASP A 48 -24.41 16.72 8.54
C ASP A 48 -23.17 17.08 7.69
N ARG A 49 -22.94 16.43 6.54
CA ARG A 49 -21.76 16.68 5.70
C ARG A 49 -21.68 18.13 5.23
N LEU A 50 -22.80 18.73 4.84
CA LEU A 50 -22.82 20.09 4.33
C LEU A 50 -22.80 21.16 5.44
N ASP A 51 -22.74 20.76 6.71
CA ASP A 51 -22.69 21.68 7.84
C ASP A 51 -21.51 22.65 7.72
N GLY A 52 -21.82 23.96 7.69
CA GLY A 52 -20.81 25.01 7.58
C GLY A 52 -20.44 25.41 6.16
N THR A 53 -21.07 24.80 5.17
CA THR A 53 -21.08 25.27 3.78
C THR A 53 -22.29 26.17 3.54
N PRO A 54 -22.37 26.88 2.41
CA PRO A 54 -23.59 27.59 2.00
C PRO A 54 -24.83 26.69 1.84
N PHE A 55 -24.64 25.37 1.79
CA PHE A 55 -25.68 24.37 1.63
C PHE A 55 -25.99 23.61 2.93
N GLU A 56 -25.68 24.17 4.11
CA GLU A 56 -25.83 23.52 5.44
C GLU A 56 -27.25 23.06 5.84
N ASN A 57 -28.26 23.28 5.00
CA ASN A 57 -29.64 22.80 5.23
C ASN A 57 -30.10 21.79 4.16
N PHE A 58 -29.18 21.33 3.32
CA PHE A 58 -29.42 20.34 2.29
C PHE A 58 -28.55 19.11 2.55
N ASP A 59 -29.00 17.98 2.04
CA ASP A 59 -28.30 16.70 2.12
C ASP A 59 -27.60 16.39 0.79
N LEU A 60 -26.57 15.55 0.83
CA LEU A 60 -25.93 15.01 -0.37
C LEU A 60 -26.51 13.65 -0.74
N ASP A 61 -26.79 13.43 -2.02
CA ASP A 61 -27.18 12.14 -2.52
C ASP A 61 -26.02 11.14 -2.49
N ASP A 62 -26.35 9.84 -2.35
CA ASP A 62 -25.37 8.77 -2.49
C ASP A 62 -24.78 8.77 -3.91
N SER A 63 -23.44 8.76 -4.01
CA SER A 63 -22.77 8.84 -5.31
C SER A 63 -21.67 7.80 -5.47
N SER A 64 -21.44 7.43 -6.73
CA SER A 64 -20.33 6.57 -7.13
C SER A 64 -19.20 7.41 -7.69
N GLY A 65 -17.98 7.08 -7.30
CA GLY A 65 -16.78 7.75 -7.78
C GLY A 65 -15.60 6.80 -7.78
N GLY A 66 -14.41 7.38 -7.74
CA GLY A 66 -13.19 6.58 -7.75
C GLY A 66 -11.96 7.43 -7.58
N GLY A 67 -10.83 6.74 -7.54
CA GLY A 67 -9.58 7.35 -7.12
C GLY A 67 -8.37 6.58 -7.55
N VAL A 68 -7.23 7.18 -7.23
CA VAL A 68 -5.92 6.58 -7.40
C VAL A 68 -5.23 6.48 -6.04
N GLY A 69 -4.51 5.39 -5.85
CA GLY A 69 -3.73 5.16 -4.63
C GLY A 69 -2.27 4.86 -4.95
N PHE A 70 -1.38 5.28 -4.07
CA PHE A 70 0.03 4.92 -4.08
C PHE A 70 0.37 4.29 -2.74
N GLY A 71 0.79 3.02 -2.76
CA GLY A 71 1.10 2.26 -1.57
C GLY A 71 2.53 1.76 -1.49
N PHE A 72 2.98 1.59 -0.26
CA PHE A 72 4.28 1.02 0.10
C PHE A 72 4.10 -0.08 1.14
N ASN A 73 4.59 -1.28 0.85
CA ASN A 73 4.58 -2.39 1.79
C ASN A 73 5.79 -2.27 2.71
N ILE A 74 5.56 -1.92 3.98
CA ILE A 74 6.62 -1.70 4.97
C ILE A 74 7.15 -3.05 5.48
N THR A 75 6.24 -3.96 5.80
CA THR A 75 6.51 -5.34 6.23
C THR A 75 5.53 -6.27 5.51
N ASP A 76 5.63 -7.57 5.76
CA ASP A 76 4.61 -8.54 5.34
C ASP A 76 3.22 -8.28 5.99
N ARG A 77 3.15 -7.49 7.06
CA ARG A 77 1.91 -7.18 7.80
C ARG A 77 1.46 -5.74 7.70
N TRP A 78 2.38 -4.82 7.48
CA TRP A 78 2.11 -3.38 7.51
C TRP A 78 2.34 -2.77 6.13
N ALA A 79 1.35 -2.01 5.66
CA ALA A 79 1.46 -1.23 4.44
C ALA A 79 0.91 0.18 4.67
N LEU A 80 1.44 1.14 3.94
CA LEU A 80 0.98 2.53 3.95
C LEU A 80 0.44 2.87 2.56
N GLU A 81 -0.68 3.58 2.46
CA GLU A 81 -1.26 4.02 1.18
C GLU A 81 -1.76 5.46 1.27
N GLY A 82 -1.30 6.31 0.35
CA GLY A 82 -1.93 7.59 0.09
C GLY A 82 -2.96 7.44 -1.02
N VAL A 83 -4.15 7.99 -0.83
CA VAL A 83 -5.29 7.86 -1.75
C VAL A 83 -5.89 9.23 -2.04
N VAL A 84 -6.29 9.43 -3.29
CA VAL A 84 -7.10 10.56 -3.73
C VAL A 84 -8.33 10.01 -4.44
N ASP A 85 -9.50 10.22 -3.86
CA ASP A 85 -10.79 9.90 -4.48
C ASP A 85 -11.50 11.18 -4.93
N GLY A 86 -12.25 11.08 -6.02
CA GLY A 86 -13.10 12.14 -6.56
C GLY A 86 -14.51 11.64 -6.83
N TYR A 87 -15.49 12.48 -6.50
CA TYR A 87 -16.92 12.23 -6.66
C TYR A 87 -17.59 13.48 -7.19
N SER A 88 -18.57 13.30 -8.08
CA SER A 88 -19.50 14.37 -8.44
C SER A 88 -20.84 13.98 -7.83
N VAL A 89 -21.39 14.85 -6.99
CA VAL A 89 -22.50 14.53 -6.08
C VAL A 89 -23.62 15.52 -6.28
N ASP A 90 -24.84 15.01 -6.46
CA ASP A 90 -26.06 15.80 -6.52
C ASP A 90 -26.45 16.26 -5.10
N ILE A 91 -26.94 17.50 -4.97
CA ILE A 91 -27.50 18.00 -3.70
C ILE A 91 -29.00 17.70 -3.69
N ASP A 92 -29.50 17.01 -2.66
CA ASP A 92 -30.92 16.67 -2.55
C ASP A 92 -31.78 17.95 -2.52
N GLY A 93 -32.84 17.94 -3.31
CA GLY A 93 -33.76 19.08 -3.45
C GLY A 93 -33.27 20.23 -4.34
N LEU A 94 -32.07 20.16 -4.93
CA LEU A 94 -31.54 21.17 -5.87
C LEU A 94 -31.12 20.54 -7.21
N ASP A 95 -31.16 21.31 -8.30
CA ASP A 95 -30.61 20.90 -9.61
C ASP A 95 -29.14 21.37 -9.72
N GLU A 96 -28.35 21.08 -8.68
CA GLU A 96 -26.96 21.53 -8.53
C GLU A 96 -26.06 20.36 -8.12
N LYS A 97 -24.80 20.42 -8.55
CA LYS A 97 -23.78 19.41 -8.26
C LYS A 97 -22.57 20.00 -7.56
N VAL A 98 -21.97 19.21 -6.69
CA VAL A 98 -20.70 19.53 -6.04
C VAL A 98 -19.66 18.47 -6.38
N ASP A 99 -18.42 18.91 -6.56
CA ASP A 99 -17.28 18.02 -6.72
C ASP A 99 -16.62 17.82 -5.37
N LEU A 100 -16.51 16.57 -4.95
CA LEU A 100 -15.98 16.20 -3.66
C LEU A 100 -14.68 15.41 -3.85
N TYR A 101 -13.62 15.86 -3.18
CA TYR A 101 -12.31 15.23 -3.19
C TYR A 101 -11.94 14.74 -1.80
N ASN A 102 -11.66 13.45 -1.67
CA ASN A 102 -11.22 12.84 -0.41
C ASN A 102 -9.74 12.46 -0.53
N TYR A 103 -8.90 13.11 0.26
CA TYR A 103 -7.46 12.85 0.34
C TYR A 103 -7.18 12.13 1.65
N HIS A 104 -6.66 10.91 1.63
CA HIS A 104 -6.40 10.19 2.86
C HIS A 104 -5.10 9.38 2.81
N LEU A 105 -4.49 9.21 3.99
CA LEU A 105 -3.33 8.38 4.21
C LEU A 105 -3.72 7.26 5.19
N ASP A 106 -3.59 6.03 4.72
CA ASP A 106 -4.05 4.84 5.41
C ASP A 106 -2.88 3.93 5.78
N LEU A 107 -2.86 3.49 7.03
CA LEU A 107 -2.05 2.39 7.51
C LEU A 107 -2.89 1.10 7.52
N PHE A 108 -2.37 0.06 6.91
CA PHE A 108 -3.00 -1.25 6.79
C PHE A 108 -2.32 -2.25 7.70
N TRP A 109 -3.11 -3.06 8.38
CA TRP A 109 -2.65 -4.25 9.08
C TRP A 109 -3.25 -5.51 8.45
N GLN A 110 -2.37 -6.39 7.99
CA GLN A 110 -2.68 -7.57 7.19
C GLN A 110 -2.49 -8.84 8.03
N PHE A 111 -3.54 -9.65 8.19
CA PHE A 111 -3.56 -10.70 9.23
C PHE A 111 -2.66 -11.90 8.92
N ALA A 112 -2.64 -12.38 7.68
CA ALA A 112 -1.86 -13.56 7.29
C ALA A 112 -0.37 -13.29 7.05
N GLY A 113 0.10 -12.05 7.23
CA GLY A 113 1.47 -11.67 6.84
C GLY A 113 1.69 -11.84 5.34
N GLN A 114 2.70 -12.64 4.98
CA GLN A 114 3.09 -12.87 3.58
C GLN A 114 1.91 -13.33 2.71
N PHE A 115 1.55 -12.48 1.74
CA PHE A 115 0.40 -12.70 0.87
C PHE A 115 0.58 -13.98 0.05
N CYS A 116 -0.41 -14.88 0.12
CA CYS A 116 -0.48 -16.20 -0.55
C CYS A 116 0.52 -17.27 -0.08
N ASN A 117 0.32 -17.81 1.13
CA ASN A 117 0.87 -19.12 1.56
C ASN A 117 -0.21 -20.24 1.60
N ASP A 118 -1.27 -20.08 0.79
CA ASP A 118 -2.52 -20.88 0.75
C ASP A 118 -3.41 -20.66 2.00
N PRO A 119 -4.52 -19.88 1.91
CA PRO A 119 -5.21 -19.42 0.70
C PRO A 119 -4.70 -18.06 0.14
N CYS A 120 -5.00 -17.79 -1.14
CA CYS A 120 -4.59 -16.57 -1.88
C CYS A 120 -5.44 -15.31 -1.61
N TRP A 121 -6.05 -15.22 -0.43
CA TRP A 121 -6.76 -14.04 0.04
C TRP A 121 -6.19 -13.57 1.38
N GLN A 122 -6.27 -12.27 1.64
CA GLN A 122 -5.71 -11.64 2.83
C GLN A 122 -6.69 -10.64 3.42
N PRO A 123 -7.30 -10.92 4.58
CA PRO A 123 -8.07 -9.93 5.27
C PRO A 123 -7.14 -8.87 5.84
N TYR A 124 -7.65 -7.65 5.98
CA TYR A 124 -6.91 -6.54 6.57
C TYR A 124 -7.84 -5.59 7.32
N LEU A 125 -7.25 -4.88 8.28
CA LEU A 125 -7.80 -3.65 8.82
C LEU A 125 -7.06 -2.47 8.18
N ALA A 126 -7.74 -1.34 8.09
CA ALA A 126 -7.11 -0.09 7.74
C ALA A 126 -7.60 1.02 8.65
N ILE A 127 -6.69 1.92 8.96
CA ILE A 127 -6.93 3.12 9.74
C ILE A 127 -6.20 4.24 9.05
N GLY A 128 -6.85 5.39 8.92
CA GLY A 128 -6.23 6.52 8.26
C GLY A 128 -6.72 7.85 8.76
N VAL A 129 -6.04 8.87 8.27
CA VAL A 129 -6.38 10.27 8.46
C VAL A 129 -6.35 10.95 7.11
N GLY A 130 -7.17 11.96 6.95
CA GLY A 130 -7.33 12.63 5.67
C GLY A 130 -8.06 13.94 5.79
N GLU A 131 -8.44 14.45 4.64
CA GLU A 131 -9.20 15.65 4.49
C GLU A 131 -10.17 15.47 3.33
N ILE A 132 -11.40 15.91 3.54
CA ILE A 132 -12.38 16.00 2.47
C ILE A 132 -12.52 17.47 2.06
N ARG A 133 -12.61 17.70 0.75
CA ARG A 133 -12.82 19.02 0.15
C ARG A 133 -14.08 19.00 -0.69
N ILE A 134 -14.87 20.04 -0.56
CA ILE A 134 -16.08 20.24 -1.36
C ILE A 134 -15.84 21.47 -2.24
N GLU A 135 -15.68 21.25 -3.53
CA GLU A 135 -15.60 22.28 -4.54
C GLU A 135 -16.99 22.45 -5.17
N TYR A 136 -17.48 23.68 -5.13
CA TYR A 136 -18.72 24.09 -5.78
C TYR A 136 -18.44 25.29 -6.65
N ASP A 137 -19.11 25.37 -7.79
CA ASP A 137 -19.06 26.57 -8.60
C ASP A 137 -19.63 27.72 -7.78
N ARG A 138 -18.79 28.71 -7.47
CA ARG A 138 -19.26 29.95 -6.85
C ARG A 138 -20.22 30.57 -7.84
N LEU A 139 -21.52 30.45 -7.55
CA LEU A 139 -22.62 31.02 -8.31
C LEU A 139 -22.22 32.40 -8.85
N ILE A 140 -21.82 32.44 -10.12
CA ILE A 140 -21.84 33.66 -10.90
C ILE A 140 -23.30 33.79 -11.31
N GLU A 141 -23.91 34.91 -10.94
CA GLU A 141 -25.29 35.27 -11.26
C GLU A 141 -25.79 34.73 -12.62
N PRO A 142 -27.07 34.29 -12.71
CA PRO A 142 -28.17 34.60 -11.80
C PRO A 142 -28.52 33.45 -10.84
N LEU A 143 -29.10 33.83 -9.68
CA LEU A 143 -29.59 32.92 -8.65
C LEU A 143 -30.59 31.88 -9.21
N PRO A 144 -30.57 30.62 -8.72
CA PRO A 144 -31.60 29.63 -9.07
C PRO A 144 -32.99 30.12 -8.66
N GLU A 145 -34.01 29.74 -9.42
CA GLU A 145 -35.41 30.07 -9.11
C GLU A 145 -35.80 29.41 -7.78
N ILE A 146 -36.03 30.22 -6.76
CA ILE A 146 -36.43 29.76 -5.42
C ILE A 146 -37.79 29.06 -5.54
N PRO A 147 -37.94 27.82 -5.02
CA PRO A 147 -39.22 27.14 -4.96
C PRO A 147 -40.28 28.01 -4.27
N PRO A 148 -41.53 28.06 -4.78
CA PRO A 148 -42.57 28.96 -4.27
C PRO A 148 -42.99 28.66 -2.82
N ASP A 149 -42.55 27.55 -2.26
CA ASP A 149 -42.81 27.00 -0.93
C ASP A 149 -41.65 27.18 0.07
N PHE A 150 -40.56 27.85 -0.31
CA PHE A 150 -39.43 28.12 0.58
C PHE A 150 -39.73 29.26 1.58
N GLU A 151 -40.00 28.91 2.84
CA GLU A 151 -40.18 29.84 3.96
C GLU A 151 -38.91 29.93 4.83
N GLY A 152 -37.85 30.55 4.30
CA GLY A 152 -36.60 30.77 5.05
C GLY A 152 -35.89 32.08 4.69
N PRO A 153 -35.18 32.73 5.63
CA PRO A 153 -34.38 33.90 5.30
C PRO A 153 -33.17 33.48 4.43
N ILE A 154 -33.09 34.03 3.21
CA ILE A 154 -31.93 33.85 2.32
C ILE A 154 -30.81 34.75 2.82
N LEU A 155 -30.14 34.32 3.89
CA LEU A 155 -28.94 34.97 4.39
C LEU A 155 -27.72 34.31 3.75
N PHE A 156 -27.30 34.80 2.59
CA PHE A 156 -25.91 34.63 2.16
C PHE A 156 -25.05 35.54 3.04
N ASP A 157 -24.80 35.10 4.27
CA ASP A 157 -23.91 35.81 5.18
C ASP A 157 -22.46 35.61 4.72
N ARG A 158 -21.96 36.60 3.99
CA ARG A 158 -20.59 36.70 3.48
C ARG A 158 -19.53 36.84 4.58
N SER A 159 -19.91 36.75 5.86
CA SER A 159 -19.02 36.86 7.03
C SER A 159 -18.76 35.55 7.78
N LYS A 160 -19.45 34.44 7.45
CA LYS A 160 -19.07 33.10 7.94
C LYS A 160 -17.75 32.68 7.26
N GLU A 161 -16.75 32.26 8.04
CA GLU A 161 -15.61 31.49 7.52
C GLU A 161 -16.18 30.23 6.85
N GLU A 162 -16.20 30.22 5.51
CA GLU A 162 -16.64 29.07 4.72
C GLU A 162 -15.68 27.90 5.00
N HIS A 163 -16.23 26.77 5.46
CA HIS A 163 -15.48 25.55 5.68
C HIS A 163 -15.69 24.61 4.48
N ASP A 164 -14.90 24.80 3.43
CA ASP A 164 -14.84 23.93 2.26
C ASP A 164 -14.00 22.65 2.49
N ARG A 165 -13.37 22.54 3.66
CA ARG A 165 -12.43 21.49 4.04
C ARG A 165 -12.72 20.97 5.45
N GLN A 166 -12.69 19.65 5.63
CA GLN A 166 -12.87 19.00 6.93
C GLN A 166 -11.83 17.89 7.12
N THR A 167 -11.27 17.79 8.34
CA THR A 167 -10.34 16.72 8.69
C THR A 167 -11.12 15.44 8.96
N MET A 168 -10.66 14.34 8.38
CA MET A 168 -11.30 13.04 8.50
C MET A 168 -10.37 12.06 9.21
N ALA A 169 -10.93 11.25 10.09
CA ALA A 169 -10.34 9.98 10.52
C ALA A 169 -11.13 8.84 9.88
N ASN A 170 -10.45 7.80 9.40
CA ASN A 170 -11.13 6.68 8.77
C ASN A 170 -10.72 5.34 9.35
N PHE A 171 -11.65 4.40 9.30
CA PHE A 171 -11.43 3.00 9.64
C PHE A 171 -12.04 2.11 8.55
N GLY A 172 -11.40 1.00 8.28
CA GLY A 172 -11.81 0.09 7.23
C GLY A 172 -11.50 -1.36 7.53
N ILE A 173 -12.30 -2.22 6.90
CA ILE A 173 -12.06 -3.65 6.82
C ILE A 173 -12.11 -4.07 5.36
N GLY A 174 -11.26 -5.01 4.98
CA GLY A 174 -11.25 -5.47 3.61
C GLY A 174 -10.59 -6.81 3.42
N VAL A 175 -10.66 -7.27 2.18
CA VAL A 175 -9.97 -8.47 1.72
C VAL A 175 -9.21 -8.15 0.44
N LYS A 176 -7.97 -8.60 0.38
CA LYS A 176 -7.16 -8.62 -0.85
C LYS A 176 -7.21 -10.01 -1.47
N TYR A 177 -7.15 -10.07 -2.79
CA TYR A 177 -7.04 -11.31 -3.55
C TYR A 177 -5.98 -11.19 -4.64
N ARG A 178 -5.10 -12.20 -4.76
CA ARG A 178 -4.04 -12.19 -5.78
C ARG A 178 -4.62 -12.60 -7.13
N LEU A 179 -4.49 -11.73 -8.12
CA LEU A 179 -4.88 -11.99 -9.50
C LEU A 179 -3.72 -12.53 -10.35
N GLY A 180 -2.48 -12.25 -9.94
CA GLY A 180 -1.28 -12.73 -10.61
C GLY A 180 -0.01 -12.28 -9.86
N PRO A 181 1.17 -12.43 -10.50
CA PRO A 181 2.45 -12.09 -9.88
C PRO A 181 2.55 -10.65 -9.37
N ARG A 182 1.97 -9.69 -10.11
CA ARG A 182 2.03 -8.26 -9.80
C ARG A 182 0.66 -7.60 -9.66
N TRP A 183 -0.41 -8.38 -9.76
CA TRP A 183 -1.78 -7.87 -9.79
C TRP A 183 -2.55 -8.34 -8.57
N GLN A 184 -3.23 -7.41 -7.92
CA GLN A 184 -4.12 -7.68 -6.80
C GLN A 184 -5.47 -7.00 -6.99
N ALA A 185 -6.53 -7.64 -6.51
CA ALA A 185 -7.83 -7.02 -6.31
C ALA A 185 -8.06 -6.81 -4.82
N ARG A 186 -8.80 -5.77 -4.46
CA ARG A 186 -9.27 -5.53 -3.10
C ARG A 186 -10.76 -5.20 -3.13
N ALA A 187 -11.45 -5.64 -2.10
CA ALA A 187 -12.78 -5.17 -1.76
C ALA A 187 -12.77 -4.75 -0.29
N ASP A 188 -13.30 -3.57 0.02
CA ASP A 188 -13.29 -3.04 1.37
C ASP A 188 -14.48 -2.15 1.68
N ALA A 189 -14.81 -2.09 2.97
CA ALA A 189 -15.78 -1.21 3.55
C ALA A 189 -15.07 -0.20 4.46
N ARG A 190 -15.43 1.07 4.33
CA ARG A 190 -14.81 2.20 5.02
C ARG A 190 -15.86 3.03 5.74
N ALA A 191 -15.49 3.54 6.91
CA ALA A 191 -16.21 4.59 7.61
C ALA A 191 -15.28 5.80 7.74
N PHE A 192 -15.76 6.99 7.36
CA PHE A 192 -15.02 8.24 7.48
C PHE A 192 -15.74 9.16 8.48
N TYR A 193 -15.08 9.45 9.59
CA TYR A 193 -15.60 10.31 10.65
C TYR A 193 -15.01 11.71 10.54
N GLY A 194 -15.86 12.73 10.50
CA GLY A 194 -15.46 14.13 10.53
C GLY A 194 -15.02 14.55 11.93
N VAL A 195 -13.79 15.06 12.07
CA VAL A 195 -13.21 15.37 13.38
C VAL A 195 -13.77 16.67 13.97
N GLU A 196 -14.02 17.67 13.13
CA GLU A 196 -14.49 18.98 13.57
C GLU A 196 -16.01 19.01 13.85
N ARG A 197 -16.81 18.47 12.93
CA ARG A 197 -18.28 18.55 12.98
C ARG A 197 -18.97 17.22 13.32
N GLY A 198 -18.25 16.12 13.33
CA GLY A 198 -18.85 14.80 13.42
C GLY A 198 -19.32 14.30 12.06
N GLY A 199 -20.35 13.46 12.06
CA GLY A 199 -20.85 12.76 10.88
C GLY A 199 -20.00 11.54 10.51
N VAL A 200 -20.64 10.50 10.01
CA VAL A 200 -19.97 9.28 9.54
C VAL A 200 -20.43 8.94 8.14
N ASP A 201 -19.53 9.09 7.16
CA ASP A 201 -19.76 8.53 5.83
C ASP A 201 -19.43 7.06 5.78
N GLY A 202 -20.13 6.34 4.91
CA GLY A 202 -19.78 4.99 4.51
C GLY A 202 -19.21 4.97 3.09
N ALA A 203 -18.28 4.05 2.82
CA ALA A 203 -17.95 3.69 1.45
C ALA A 203 -17.74 2.19 1.28
N LEU A 204 -18.13 1.68 0.12
CA LEU A 204 -17.77 0.36 -0.37
C LEU A 204 -16.92 0.53 -1.62
N SER A 205 -15.74 -0.08 -1.63
CA SER A 205 -14.79 0.02 -2.74
C SER A 205 -14.39 -1.31 -3.32
N PHE A 206 -14.09 -1.26 -4.61
CA PHE A 206 -13.32 -2.26 -5.32
C PHE A 206 -12.07 -1.60 -5.90
N THR A 207 -10.93 -2.24 -5.74
CA THR A 207 -9.64 -1.69 -6.15
C THR A 207 -8.83 -2.72 -6.92
N ILE A 208 -8.20 -2.30 -8.01
CA ILE A 208 -7.17 -3.06 -8.70
C ILE A 208 -5.82 -2.43 -8.41
N GLY A 209 -4.89 -3.24 -7.92
CA GLY A 209 -3.52 -2.86 -7.63
C GLY A 209 -2.53 -3.51 -8.58
N TYR A 210 -1.51 -2.75 -8.95
CA TYR A 210 -0.35 -3.20 -9.69
C TYR A 210 0.93 -2.87 -8.92
N GLN A 211 1.74 -3.90 -8.65
CA GLN A 211 3.06 -3.74 -8.07
C GLN A 211 4.05 -3.30 -9.15
N TRP A 212 4.44 -2.03 -9.11
CA TRP A 212 5.23 -1.40 -10.17
C TRP A 212 6.73 -1.70 -10.05
N MET A 213 7.25 -1.79 -8.82
CA MET A 213 8.66 -2.07 -8.57
C MET A 213 8.85 -3.46 -7.97
N GLU A 214 9.80 -4.21 -8.53
CA GLU A 214 10.46 -5.29 -7.79
C GLU A 214 11.26 -4.63 -6.67
N SER A 215 11.10 -5.17 -5.46
CA SER A 215 11.68 -4.62 -4.22
C SER A 215 13.12 -4.12 -4.45
N PRO A 216 13.51 -2.89 -4.04
CA PRO A 216 14.92 -2.67 -3.75
C PRO A 216 15.27 -3.67 -2.64
N PRO A 217 16.30 -4.51 -2.79
CA PRO A 217 16.60 -5.54 -1.79
C PRO A 217 16.72 -4.86 -0.44
N ILE A 218 15.80 -5.18 0.47
CA ILE A 218 15.89 -4.71 1.84
C ILE A 218 17.11 -5.43 2.39
N VAL A 219 18.19 -4.66 2.54
CA VAL A 219 19.46 -5.18 3.02
C VAL A 219 19.28 -5.43 4.51
N ARG A 220 19.01 -6.68 4.88
CA ARG A 220 18.94 -7.14 6.27
C ARG A 220 20.28 -7.76 6.65
N ASP A 221 20.68 -7.48 7.87
CA ASP A 221 21.88 -7.97 8.55
C ASP A 221 21.41 -8.25 9.99
N THR A 222 21.06 -9.51 10.26
CA THR A 222 20.33 -9.94 11.46
C THR A 222 21.23 -10.01 12.69
N ASP A 223 22.50 -10.38 12.53
CA ASP A 223 23.49 -10.48 13.60
C ASP A 223 24.41 -9.25 13.69
N ALA A 224 24.26 -8.31 12.76
CA ALA A 224 24.94 -7.02 12.71
C ALA A 224 26.47 -7.15 12.63
N ASP A 225 26.94 -8.17 11.92
CA ASP A 225 28.36 -8.42 11.67
C ASP A 225 28.91 -7.69 10.42
N GLY A 226 28.03 -7.06 9.64
CA GLY A 226 28.36 -6.31 8.43
C GLY A 226 28.19 -7.11 7.12
N PHE A 227 27.79 -8.38 7.19
CA PHE A 227 27.30 -9.17 6.07
C PHE A 227 25.78 -9.22 6.06
N ILE A 228 25.23 -9.33 4.86
CA ILE A 228 23.79 -9.24 4.66
C ILE A 228 23.24 -10.67 4.60
N ASP A 229 22.09 -10.93 5.23
CA ASP A 229 21.55 -12.27 5.51
C ASP A 229 21.53 -13.21 4.29
N ASN A 230 21.40 -12.66 3.08
CA ASN A 230 21.31 -13.44 1.85
C ASN A 230 22.66 -13.90 1.27
N VAL A 231 23.78 -13.35 1.74
CA VAL A 231 25.14 -13.78 1.38
C VAL A 231 25.99 -14.16 2.58
N ASP A 232 25.46 -14.05 3.79
CA ASP A 232 26.11 -14.48 5.02
C ASP A 232 26.01 -16.00 5.20
N MET A 233 27.17 -16.66 5.33
CA MET A 233 27.27 -18.09 5.60
C MET A 233 27.22 -18.43 7.09
N CYS A 234 27.37 -17.44 7.98
CA CYS A 234 27.47 -17.58 9.42
C CYS A 234 26.52 -16.61 10.16
N PRO A 235 25.20 -16.87 10.16
CA PRO A 235 24.12 -15.96 10.59
C PRO A 235 24.02 -15.69 12.10
N GLN A 236 25.09 -15.99 12.85
CA GLN A 236 25.18 -15.81 14.29
C GLN A 236 26.53 -15.23 14.71
N THR A 237 27.22 -14.54 13.81
CA THR A 237 28.47 -13.86 14.12
C THR A 237 28.18 -12.65 15.03
N PRO A 238 28.83 -12.54 16.20
CA PRO A 238 28.60 -11.38 17.06
C PRO A 238 29.03 -10.05 16.40
N PRO A 239 28.32 -8.94 16.64
CA PRO A 239 28.68 -7.64 16.09
C PRO A 239 30.12 -7.24 16.44
N GLY A 240 30.88 -6.78 15.44
CA GLY A 240 32.25 -6.31 15.61
C GLY A 240 33.33 -7.40 15.65
N VAL A 241 32.96 -8.68 15.46
CA VAL A 241 33.93 -9.76 15.16
C VAL A 241 34.44 -9.57 13.73
N ASN A 242 35.74 -9.86 13.52
CA ASN A 242 36.30 -9.85 12.17
C ASN A 242 35.78 -11.06 11.39
N VAL A 243 35.17 -10.79 10.25
CA VAL A 243 34.65 -11.80 9.32
C VAL A 243 35.44 -11.80 8.02
N ASP A 244 35.42 -12.95 7.34
CA ASP A 244 35.99 -13.12 6.02
C ASP A 244 35.01 -12.68 4.91
N ASN A 245 35.33 -12.98 3.64
CA ASN A 245 34.48 -12.59 2.50
C ASN A 245 33.15 -13.37 2.41
N THR A 246 32.85 -14.25 3.36
CA THR A 246 31.64 -15.06 3.43
C THR A 246 30.75 -14.75 4.63
N GLY A 247 31.12 -13.77 5.46
CA GLY A 247 30.41 -13.46 6.72
C GLY A 247 30.80 -14.37 7.88
N CYS A 248 31.75 -15.27 7.68
CA CYS A 248 32.18 -16.17 8.73
C CYS A 248 33.35 -15.59 9.55
N PRO A 249 33.39 -15.83 10.87
CA PRO A 249 34.51 -15.43 11.70
C PRO A 249 35.84 -15.96 11.17
N VAL A 250 36.87 -15.13 11.20
CA VAL A 250 38.22 -15.53 10.77
C VAL A 250 38.79 -16.57 11.74
N ASP A 251 39.34 -17.65 11.18
CA ASP A 251 40.14 -18.69 11.84
C ASP A 251 41.51 -18.72 11.14
N SER A 252 42.51 -18.09 11.78
CA SER A 252 43.80 -17.78 11.17
C SER A 252 44.75 -18.97 11.08
N ASP A 253 44.64 -19.95 11.99
CA ASP A 253 45.49 -21.16 12.01
C ASP A 253 44.77 -22.42 11.55
N SER A 254 43.46 -22.30 11.27
CA SER A 254 42.60 -23.33 10.69
C SER A 254 42.50 -24.58 11.57
N ASP A 255 42.44 -24.39 12.89
CA ASP A 255 42.22 -25.46 13.87
C ASP A 255 40.72 -25.71 14.15
N GLY A 256 39.83 -24.85 13.64
CA GLY A 256 38.38 -24.95 13.77
C GLY A 256 37.78 -24.06 14.85
N ILE A 257 38.59 -23.32 15.62
CA ILE A 257 38.14 -22.33 16.60
C ILE A 257 38.40 -20.92 16.06
N PRO A 258 37.38 -20.05 15.92
CA PRO A 258 37.59 -18.68 15.46
C PRO A 258 38.55 -17.88 16.33
N ASP A 259 39.30 -16.95 15.72
CA ASP A 259 40.33 -16.13 16.37
C ASP A 259 39.82 -15.36 17.61
N TYR A 260 38.53 -15.03 17.65
CA TYR A 260 37.93 -14.28 18.77
C TYR A 260 37.56 -15.17 19.97
N LEU A 261 37.55 -16.50 19.80
CA LEU A 261 37.32 -17.51 20.83
C LEU A 261 38.59 -18.30 21.16
N ASP A 262 39.59 -18.29 20.28
CA ASP A 262 40.83 -19.04 20.43
C ASP A 262 41.79 -18.40 21.47
N LEU A 263 42.15 -19.17 22.50
CA LEU A 263 43.13 -18.77 23.51
C LEU A 263 44.58 -19.12 23.13
N CYS A 264 44.76 -20.02 22.17
CA CYS A 264 46.03 -20.65 21.80
C CYS A 264 46.40 -20.41 20.33
N ALA A 265 46.38 -19.14 19.90
CA ALA A 265 46.70 -18.74 18.54
C ALA A 265 47.99 -19.36 17.97
N GLY A 266 47.88 -19.89 16.75
CA GLY A 266 48.98 -20.48 16.00
C GLY A 266 49.14 -21.98 16.22
N THR A 267 48.06 -22.67 16.60
CA THR A 267 48.04 -24.12 16.69
C THR A 267 48.41 -24.73 15.32
N PRO A 268 49.35 -25.70 15.26
CA PRO A 268 49.72 -26.31 14.00
C PRO A 268 48.52 -27.02 13.35
N PHE A 269 48.30 -26.74 12.06
CA PHE A 269 47.24 -27.38 11.27
C PHE A 269 47.19 -28.90 11.47
N GLY A 270 45.99 -29.41 11.82
CA GLY A 270 45.74 -30.83 12.06
C GLY A 270 46.03 -31.30 13.49
N THR A 271 46.38 -30.40 14.42
CA THR A 271 46.42 -30.69 15.86
C THR A 271 44.99 -30.77 16.40
N ALA A 272 44.70 -31.75 17.25
CA ALA A 272 43.42 -31.80 17.96
C ALA A 272 43.43 -30.75 19.07
N VAL A 273 42.42 -29.88 19.06
CA VAL A 273 42.25 -28.80 20.04
C VAL A 273 41.00 -29.00 20.87
N ASP A 274 41.00 -28.45 22.08
CA ASP A 274 39.84 -28.37 22.96
C ASP A 274 38.90 -27.20 22.57
N GLU A 275 37.83 -26.98 23.35
CA GLU A 275 36.86 -25.90 23.12
C GLU A 275 37.47 -24.48 23.24
N GLN A 276 38.73 -24.38 23.69
CA GLN A 276 39.46 -23.12 23.84
C GLN A 276 40.50 -22.89 22.74
N GLY A 277 40.60 -23.79 21.75
CA GLY A 277 41.63 -23.75 20.70
C GLY A 277 43.00 -24.27 21.13
N CYS A 278 43.10 -24.86 22.33
CA CYS A 278 44.38 -25.33 22.87
C CYS A 278 44.61 -26.83 22.59
N PRO A 279 45.84 -27.27 22.28
CA PRO A 279 46.13 -28.69 22.01
C PRO A 279 45.69 -29.61 23.14
N GLU A 280 44.93 -30.66 22.82
CA GLU A 280 44.57 -31.67 23.81
C GLU A 280 45.84 -32.34 24.37
N GLU A 281 46.00 -32.36 25.70
CA GLU A 281 47.05 -33.15 26.33
C GLU A 281 46.80 -34.63 26.05
N LEU A 282 47.58 -35.21 25.13
CA LEU A 282 47.57 -36.65 24.89
C LEU A 282 47.86 -37.36 26.22
N PRO A 283 46.99 -38.26 26.70
CA PRO A 283 47.24 -38.97 27.94
C PRO A 283 48.55 -39.76 27.82
N GLU A 284 49.51 -39.45 28.69
CA GLU A 284 50.78 -40.16 28.79
C GLU A 284 50.51 -41.68 28.89
N ARG A 285 51.10 -42.45 27.96
CA ARG A 285 51.05 -43.93 27.96
C ARG A 285 52.25 -44.54 28.66
#